data_AF-A0A2G5DUS2-F1
#
_entry.id   AF-A0A2G5DUS2-F1
#
_cell.length_a   1.000
_cell.length_b   1.000
_cell.length_c   1.000
_cell.angle_alpha   90.00
_cell.angle_beta   90.00
_cell.angle_gamma   90.00
#
_symmetry.space_group_name_H-M   'P 1'
#
loop_
_entity.id
_entity.type
_entity.pdbx_description
1 polymer ?
#
loop_
_entity_poly.entity_id
_entity_poly.type
_entity_poly.pdbx_seq_one_letter_code
_entity_poly.pdbx_strand_id
1 'polypeptide(L)'
;MAATSSSSSTSTSSRRSSLPSSKPIDFSSDSPPKLILSPDQQRYCSQALKLLKEKLQIPSTIRQEFKQLQDNRMKKLEMMKTCRVALEDINLNKNRYTDVLPFDDDRVVLKSSSKGESDYINASFIKVDSSERVSEFLATQGPLPQTFEDFWEMVIQYRCPVIVMLTQLVDNYKTDEPVQSVIHIQYPKWPDHGVPAETLAVREILKMIYHVPPRLGPIVVHCRYRENRCILYNS
;
A
#
# COMPACT_ATOMS: atom_id res chain seq x y z
N MET A 1 -45.76 -42.22 -43.03
CA MET A 1 -45.92 -41.26 -41.93
C MET A 1 -44.58 -41.13 -41.22
N ALA A 2 -43.99 -39.93 -41.25
CA ALA A 2 -43.11 -39.34 -40.23
C ALA A 2 -42.43 -38.12 -40.88
N ALA A 3 -42.90 -36.94 -40.49
CA ALA A 3 -42.25 -35.67 -40.78
C ALA A 3 -41.20 -35.41 -39.71
N THR A 4 -40.03 -34.90 -40.08
CA THR A 4 -39.26 -34.01 -39.22
C THR A 4 -38.51 -32.98 -40.05
N SER A 5 -38.81 -31.74 -39.70
CA SER A 5 -38.41 -30.46 -40.25
C SER A 5 -36.95 -30.12 -39.98
N SER A 6 -36.30 -29.51 -40.96
CA SER A 6 -35.05 -28.77 -40.85
C SER A 6 -35.19 -27.58 -39.90
N SER A 7 -34.43 -27.56 -38.81
CA SER A 7 -34.23 -26.37 -37.97
C SER A 7 -32.76 -25.94 -38.02
N SER A 8 -32.56 -24.73 -38.52
CA SER A 8 -31.32 -23.96 -38.56
C SER A 8 -30.89 -23.58 -37.14
N SER A 9 -29.69 -23.99 -36.72
CA SER A 9 -29.05 -23.49 -35.50
C SER A 9 -27.96 -22.47 -35.85
N THR A 10 -28.30 -21.20 -35.67
CA THR A 10 -27.41 -20.05 -35.78
C THR A 10 -26.35 -20.11 -34.68
N SER A 11 -25.09 -20.29 -35.05
CA SER A 11 -23.95 -20.24 -34.13
C SER A 11 -23.66 -18.80 -33.70
N THR A 12 -24.20 -18.37 -32.56
CA THR A 12 -23.82 -17.12 -31.92
C THR A 12 -22.40 -17.22 -31.35
N SER A 13 -21.44 -16.71 -32.11
CA SER A 13 -20.08 -16.41 -31.66
C SER A 13 -20.13 -15.36 -30.54
N SER A 14 -19.98 -15.80 -29.29
CA SER A 14 -19.77 -14.92 -28.15
C SER A 14 -18.35 -14.35 -28.22
N ARG A 15 -18.23 -13.13 -28.79
CA ARG A 15 -17.02 -12.31 -28.70
C ARG A 15 -16.69 -12.08 -27.23
N ARG A 16 -15.72 -12.81 -26.69
CA ARG A 16 -15.02 -12.43 -25.46
C ARG A 16 -14.34 -11.09 -25.74
N SER A 17 -14.89 -10.03 -25.15
CA SER A 17 -14.23 -8.72 -25.11
C SER A 17 -12.94 -8.87 -24.31
N SER A 18 -11.82 -8.94 -25.01
CA SER A 18 -10.49 -8.80 -24.42
C SER A 18 -10.39 -7.43 -23.76
N LEU A 19 -10.21 -7.40 -22.44
CA LEU A 19 -9.86 -6.18 -21.72
C LEU A 19 -8.59 -5.58 -22.34
N PRO A 20 -8.48 -4.24 -22.47
CA PRO A 20 -7.27 -3.64 -23.02
C PRO A 20 -6.10 -3.96 -22.11
N SER A 21 -5.04 -4.55 -22.68
CA SER A 21 -3.72 -4.63 -22.06
C SER A 21 -3.32 -3.23 -21.61
N SER A 22 -3.27 -3.02 -20.29
CA SER A 22 -2.76 -1.77 -19.72
C SER A 22 -1.28 -1.69 -20.03
N LYS A 23 -0.88 -0.68 -20.82
CA LYS A 23 0.54 -0.38 -21.05
C LYS A 23 1.25 -0.23 -19.70
N PRO A 24 2.47 -0.78 -19.53
CA PRO A 24 3.29 -0.53 -18.35
C PRO A 24 3.45 0.98 -18.15
N ILE A 25 3.34 1.45 -16.90
CA ILE A 25 3.61 2.85 -16.58
C ILE A 25 5.12 3.05 -16.70
N ASP A 26 5.53 3.75 -17.75
CA ASP A 26 6.93 4.09 -18.01
C ASP A 26 7.31 5.33 -17.18
N PHE A 27 8.12 5.13 -16.14
CA PHE A 27 8.71 6.19 -15.32
C PHE A 27 10.08 6.64 -15.85
N SER A 28 10.53 6.18 -17.02
CA SER A 28 11.85 6.47 -17.58
C SER A 28 11.95 7.79 -18.35
N SER A 29 10.90 8.61 -18.40
CA SER A 29 10.88 9.89 -19.12
C SER A 29 10.59 11.06 -18.17
N ASP A 30 11.34 12.15 -18.37
CA ASP A 30 11.32 13.46 -17.69
C ASP A 30 10.09 13.75 -16.83
N SER A 31 10.32 14.00 -15.52
CA SER A 31 9.42 14.57 -14.50
C SER A 31 7.92 14.25 -14.63
N PRO A 32 7.27 13.63 -13.62
CA PRO A 32 5.85 13.28 -13.70
C PRO A 32 4.98 14.47 -14.17
N PRO A 33 3.94 14.21 -14.99
CA PRO A 33 3.11 15.27 -15.56
C PRO A 33 2.66 16.27 -14.50
N LYS A 34 2.58 17.56 -14.88
CA LYS A 34 2.06 18.58 -13.97
C LYS A 34 0.59 18.28 -13.68
N LEU A 35 0.24 18.26 -12.40
CA LEU A 35 -1.14 18.10 -11.95
C LEU A 35 -1.97 19.30 -12.40
N ILE A 36 -3.05 19.02 -13.12
CA ILE A 36 -4.05 20.02 -13.50
C ILE A 36 -5.19 19.91 -12.50
N LEU A 37 -5.37 20.96 -11.69
CA LEU A 37 -6.40 21.00 -10.65
C LEU A 37 -7.69 21.63 -11.19
N SER A 38 -8.84 21.10 -10.77
CA SER A 38 -10.12 21.78 -10.96
C SER A 38 -10.19 23.05 -10.11
N PRO A 39 -11.10 23.99 -10.42
CA PRO A 39 -11.30 25.20 -9.60
C PRO A 39 -11.58 24.88 -8.12
N ASP A 40 -12.38 23.83 -7.85
CA ASP A 40 -12.68 23.39 -6.49
C ASP A 40 -11.45 22.80 -5.81
N GLN A 41 -10.69 21.94 -6.50
CA GLN A 41 -9.44 21.40 -5.96
C GLN A 41 -8.45 22.51 -5.63
N GLN A 42 -8.30 23.50 -6.50
CA GLN A 42 -7.43 24.66 -6.27
C GLN A 42 -7.88 25.47 -5.05
N ARG A 43 -9.19 25.66 -4.88
CA ARG A 43 -9.77 26.31 -3.70
C ARG A 43 -9.48 25.53 -2.43
N TYR A 44 -9.72 24.22 -2.41
CA TYR A 44 -9.45 23.37 -1.24
C TYR A 44 -7.96 23.32 -0.91
N CYS A 45 -7.07 23.18 -1.91
CA CYS A 45 -5.62 23.23 -1.69
C CYS A 45 -5.18 24.57 -1.07
N SER A 46 -5.77 25.68 -1.52
CA SER A 46 -5.45 27.01 -1.01
C SER A 46 -5.93 27.20 0.44
N GLN A 47 -7.12 26.70 0.76
CA GLN A 47 -7.66 26.69 2.14
C GLN A 47 -6.79 25.83 3.07
N ALA A 48 -6.47 24.59 2.67
CA ALA A 48 -5.61 23.70 3.44
C ALA A 48 -4.21 24.31 3.65
N LEU A 49 -3.63 24.90 2.61
CA LEU A 49 -2.32 25.55 2.70
C LEU A 49 -2.32 26.72 3.70
N LYS A 50 -3.38 27.53 3.70
CA LYS A 50 -3.54 28.62 4.67
C LYS A 50 -3.54 28.08 6.10
N LEU A 51 -4.39 27.09 6.38
CA LEU A 51 -4.52 26.47 7.71
C LEU A 51 -3.20 25.82 8.17
N LEU A 52 -2.52 25.08 7.28
CA LEU A 52 -1.24 24.45 7.60
C LEU A 52 -0.15 25.48 7.89
N LYS A 53 -0.10 26.58 7.13
CA LYS A 53 0.85 27.68 7.38
C LYS A 53 0.59 28.39 8.70
N GLU A 54 -0.67 28.67 9.02
CA GLU A 54 -1.07 29.28 10.29
C GLU A 54 -0.67 28.38 11.47
N LYS A 55 -0.91 27.08 11.35
CA LYS A 55 -0.54 26.09 12.37
C LYS A 55 0.98 25.98 12.56
N LEU A 56 1.77 26.09 11.48
CA LEU A 56 3.23 26.13 11.57
C LEU A 56 3.76 27.35 12.32
N GLN A 57 3.00 28.45 12.39
CA GLN A 57 3.38 29.62 13.20
C GLN A 57 3.22 29.37 14.71
N ILE A 58 2.51 28.31 15.12
CA ILE A 58 2.22 28.00 16.52
C ILE A 58 2.70 26.57 16.85
N PRO A 59 4.02 26.34 17.03
CA PRO A 59 4.57 25.01 17.25
C PRO A 59 4.03 24.30 18.50
N SER A 60 3.55 25.03 19.50
CA SER A 60 2.93 24.46 20.71
C SER A 60 1.66 23.67 20.39
N THR A 61 0.84 24.13 19.44
CA THR A 61 -0.37 23.43 19.00
C THR A 61 -0.01 22.07 18.41
N ILE A 62 0.97 22.00 17.51
CA ILE A 62 1.43 20.74 16.91
C ILE A 62 1.96 19.79 17.99
N ARG A 63 2.74 20.30 18.95
CA ARG A 63 3.24 19.49 20.08
C ARG A 63 2.11 18.96 20.95
N GLN A 64 1.09 19.77 21.22
CA GLN A 64 -0.05 19.37 22.04
C GLN A 64 -0.90 18.31 21.36
N GLU A 65 -1.19 18.46 20.06
CA GLU A 65 -1.91 17.45 19.29
C GLU A 65 -1.14 16.14 19.22
N PHE A 66 0.18 16.21 18.97
CA PHE A 66 1.00 15.00 18.98
C PHE A 66 1.00 14.34 20.36
N LYS A 67 1.05 15.12 21.44
CA LYS A 67 0.94 14.59 22.81
C LYS A 67 -0.40 13.90 23.04
N GLN A 68 -1.51 14.47 22.58
CA GLN A 68 -2.83 13.83 22.68
C GLN A 68 -2.87 12.47 21.96
N LEU A 69 -2.23 12.36 20.79
CA LEU A 69 -2.10 11.07 20.10
C LEU A 69 -1.27 10.07 20.90
N GLN A 70 -0.20 10.51 21.56
CA GLN A 70 0.60 9.63 22.45
C GLN A 70 -0.20 9.20 23.69
N ASP A 71 -1.01 10.09 24.25
CA ASP A 71 -1.86 9.80 25.42
C ASP A 71 -2.97 8.79 25.07
N ASN A 72 -3.41 8.77 23.80
CA ASN A 72 -4.39 7.84 23.25
C ASN A 72 -3.77 6.58 22.63
N ARG A 73 -2.48 6.33 22.83
CA ARG A 73 -1.82 5.14 22.28
C ARG A 73 -2.47 3.87 22.81
N MET A 74 -2.66 2.91 21.91
CA MET A 74 -3.22 1.61 22.25
C MET A 74 -2.46 0.96 23.41
N LYS A 75 -3.21 0.43 24.37
CA LYS A 75 -2.65 -0.27 25.53
C LYS A 75 -2.38 -1.74 25.23
N LYS A 76 -1.42 -2.35 25.93
CA LYS A 76 -1.06 -3.77 25.77
C LYS A 76 -2.26 -4.73 25.84
N LEU A 77 -3.19 -4.49 26.78
CA LEU A 77 -4.38 -5.33 26.94
C LEU A 77 -5.33 -5.25 25.74
N GLU A 78 -5.40 -4.08 25.10
CA GLU A 78 -6.21 -3.84 23.91
C GLU A 78 -5.56 -4.50 22.70
N MET A 79 -4.25 -4.31 22.51
CA MET A 79 -3.45 -5.00 21.49
C MET A 79 -3.61 -6.53 21.55
N MET A 80 -3.62 -7.12 22.75
CA MET A 80 -3.85 -8.57 22.91
C MET A 80 -5.23 -9.04 22.44
N LYS A 81 -6.22 -8.15 22.38
CA LYS A 81 -7.58 -8.45 21.93
C LYS A 81 -7.75 -8.21 20.43
N THR A 82 -7.04 -7.23 19.88
CA THR A 82 -7.20 -6.78 18.49
C THR A 82 -6.16 -7.33 17.54
N CYS A 83 -5.07 -7.93 18.02
CA CYS A 83 -3.99 -8.51 17.18
C CYS A 83 -3.83 -10.02 17.43
N ARG A 84 -4.91 -10.78 17.59
CA ARG A 84 -4.83 -12.18 18.05
C ARG A 84 -4.10 -13.07 17.06
N VAL A 85 -4.38 -12.92 15.76
CA VAL A 85 -3.75 -13.75 14.71
C VAL A 85 -2.24 -13.53 14.69
N ALA A 86 -1.81 -12.27 14.83
CA ALA A 86 -0.40 -11.91 14.89
C ALA A 86 0.33 -12.48 16.12
N LEU A 87 -0.41 -12.78 17.19
CA LEU A 87 0.09 -13.30 18.47
C LEU A 87 0.03 -14.83 18.58
N GLU A 88 -0.49 -15.54 17.58
CA GLU A 88 -0.46 -16.99 17.55
C GLU A 88 0.97 -17.52 17.47
N ASP A 89 1.27 -18.63 18.16
CA ASP A 89 2.62 -19.20 18.24
C ASP A 89 3.25 -19.44 16.86
N ILE A 90 2.44 -19.84 15.87
CA ILE A 90 2.86 -20.09 14.49
C ILE A 90 3.27 -18.82 13.73
N ASN A 91 2.86 -17.65 14.20
CA ASN A 91 3.05 -16.35 13.54
C ASN A 91 4.07 -15.46 14.27
N LEU A 92 4.45 -15.79 15.51
CA LEU A 92 5.37 -14.97 16.31
C LEU A 92 6.71 -14.71 15.60
N ASN A 93 7.27 -15.72 14.92
CA ASN A 93 8.52 -15.60 14.18
C ASN A 93 8.40 -14.82 12.85
N LYS A 94 7.18 -14.49 12.41
CA LYS A 94 6.91 -13.66 11.23
C LYS A 94 6.88 -12.15 11.57
N ASN A 95 6.92 -11.80 12.85
CA ASN A 95 6.93 -10.41 13.32
C ASN A 95 8.36 -9.92 13.58
N ARG A 96 8.76 -8.82 12.94
CA ARG A 96 10.04 -8.16 13.23
C ARG A 96 10.06 -7.59 14.65
N TYR A 97 8.89 -7.19 15.15
CA TYR A 97 8.69 -6.52 16.41
C TYR A 97 7.43 -7.03 17.12
N THR A 98 7.55 -7.28 18.42
CA THR A 98 6.48 -7.87 19.25
C THR A 98 5.33 -6.92 19.61
N ASP A 99 5.50 -5.64 19.32
CA ASP A 99 4.64 -4.52 19.71
C ASP A 99 4.23 -3.68 18.49
N VAL A 100 4.52 -4.15 17.27
CA VAL A 100 4.09 -3.56 16.01
C VAL A 100 3.43 -4.66 15.20
N LEU A 101 2.13 -4.83 15.42
CA LEU A 101 1.32 -5.92 14.89
C LEU A 101 0.12 -5.35 14.12
N PRO A 102 -0.35 -6.01 13.05
CA PRO A 102 -1.59 -5.62 12.38
C PRO A 102 -2.79 -5.94 13.27
N PHE A 103 -3.85 -5.12 13.16
CA PHE A 103 -5.15 -5.47 13.75
C PHE A 103 -5.81 -6.58 12.92
N ASP A 104 -6.54 -7.45 13.60
CA ASP A 104 -7.26 -8.59 12.99
C ASP A 104 -8.23 -8.12 11.91
N ASP A 105 -8.87 -6.96 12.10
CA ASP A 105 -9.93 -6.43 11.20
C ASP A 105 -9.38 -5.89 9.87
N ASP A 106 -8.17 -5.35 9.87
CA ASP A 106 -7.56 -4.71 8.70
C ASP A 106 -6.27 -5.39 8.22
N ARG A 107 -5.92 -6.54 8.80
CA ARG A 107 -4.74 -7.29 8.35
C ARG A 107 -4.88 -7.75 6.91
N VAL A 108 -3.74 -7.86 6.24
CA VAL A 108 -3.65 -8.55 4.96
C VAL A 108 -3.71 -10.06 5.19
N VAL A 109 -4.42 -10.77 4.30
CA VAL A 109 -4.66 -12.21 4.39
C VAL A 109 -4.15 -12.89 3.13
N LEU A 110 -3.17 -13.77 3.25
CA LEU A 110 -2.63 -14.52 2.11
C LEU A 110 -3.54 -15.72 1.76
N LYS A 111 -3.76 -15.94 0.47
CA LYS A 111 -4.43 -17.13 -0.05
C LYS A 111 -3.40 -18.24 -0.08
N SER A 112 -3.29 -18.96 1.02
CA SER A 112 -2.35 -20.08 1.18
C SER A 112 -2.39 -21.02 -0.03
N SER A 113 -1.23 -21.24 -0.65
CA SER A 113 -1.08 -22.12 -1.82
C SER A 113 -0.99 -23.61 -1.43
N SER A 114 -0.78 -23.92 -0.15
CA SER A 114 -0.57 -25.27 0.38
C SER A 114 -1.36 -25.50 1.67
N LYS A 115 -1.91 -26.71 1.87
CA LYS A 115 -2.64 -27.05 3.10
C LYS A 115 -1.68 -27.07 4.29
N GLY A 116 -1.83 -26.13 5.23
CA GLY A 116 -1.12 -26.12 6.51
C GLY A 116 -0.24 -24.89 6.77
N GLU A 117 -0.07 -24.01 5.78
CA GLU A 117 0.65 -22.74 5.96
C GLU A 117 -0.29 -21.63 6.45
N SER A 118 0.22 -20.82 7.39
CA SER A 118 -0.50 -19.67 7.96
C SER A 118 -0.82 -18.62 6.89
N ASP A 119 -2.02 -18.04 6.94
CA ASP A 119 -2.46 -16.95 6.06
C ASP A 119 -1.85 -15.57 6.44
N TYR A 120 -0.97 -15.58 7.44
CA TYR A 120 -0.48 -14.39 8.11
C TYR A 120 0.75 -13.78 7.42
N ILE A 121 0.66 -12.47 7.20
CA ILE A 121 1.77 -11.55 6.99
C ILE A 121 1.56 -10.32 7.88
N ASN A 122 2.64 -9.75 8.43
CA ASN A 122 2.55 -8.50 9.18
C ASN A 122 2.37 -7.31 8.21
N ALA A 123 1.12 -7.08 7.81
CA ALA A 123 0.70 -5.98 6.96
C ALA A 123 -0.76 -5.59 7.26
N SER A 124 -1.09 -4.31 7.09
CA SER A 124 -2.43 -3.75 7.26
C SER A 124 -2.88 -2.95 6.05
N PHE A 125 -4.16 -3.04 5.72
CA PHE A 125 -4.83 -2.12 4.81
C PHE A 125 -5.04 -0.76 5.44
N ILE A 126 -4.69 0.30 4.72
CA ILE A 126 -4.93 1.68 5.13
C ILE A 126 -5.95 2.29 4.21
N LYS A 127 -7.14 2.52 4.77
CA LYS A 127 -8.30 3.06 4.07
C LYS A 127 -8.57 4.44 4.65
N VAL A 128 -8.54 5.45 3.79
CA VAL A 128 -8.85 6.85 4.18
C VAL A 128 -10.32 7.17 3.90
N ASP A 129 -10.86 6.68 2.79
CA ASP A 129 -12.29 6.66 2.45
C ASP A 129 -12.50 5.70 1.27
N SER A 130 -13.72 5.19 1.09
CA SER A 130 -14.16 4.28 0.01
C SER A 130 -14.22 4.91 -1.39
N SER A 131 -13.62 6.11 -1.56
CA SER A 131 -13.60 6.82 -2.83
C SER A 131 -12.61 6.17 -3.80
N GLU A 132 -13.08 5.76 -4.98
CA GLU A 132 -12.25 5.22 -6.07
C GLU A 132 -11.15 6.19 -6.55
N ARG A 133 -11.15 7.45 -6.07
CA ARG A 133 -10.15 8.47 -6.41
C ARG A 133 -8.92 8.44 -5.51
N VAL A 134 -8.98 7.74 -4.37
CA VAL A 134 -7.88 7.69 -3.39
C VAL A 134 -7.24 6.31 -3.45
N SER A 135 -5.91 6.28 -3.61
CA SER A 135 -5.17 5.01 -3.58
C SER A 135 -5.28 4.37 -2.20
N GLU A 136 -5.51 3.07 -2.18
CA GLU A 136 -5.34 2.25 -0.97
C GLU A 136 -3.85 2.00 -0.72
N PHE A 137 -3.48 1.84 0.54
CA PHE A 137 -2.11 1.52 0.92
C PHE A 137 -2.05 0.22 1.72
N LEU A 138 -0.98 -0.55 1.51
CA LEU A 138 -0.58 -1.62 2.40
C LEU A 138 0.60 -1.14 3.24
N ALA A 139 0.37 -0.96 4.52
CA ALA A 139 1.46 -0.76 5.47
C ALA A 139 2.04 -2.10 5.86
N THR A 140 3.35 -2.28 5.75
CA THR A 140 3.98 -3.54 6.16
C THR A 140 5.35 -3.32 6.79
N GLN A 141 5.80 -4.27 7.59
CA GLN A 141 7.18 -4.31 8.08
C GLN A 141 8.17 -4.51 6.91
N GLY A 142 9.42 -4.09 7.10
CA GLY A 142 10.50 -4.56 6.23
C GLY A 142 10.61 -6.09 6.31
N PRO A 143 10.48 -6.83 5.20
CA PRO A 143 10.35 -8.28 5.23
C PRO A 143 11.58 -8.94 5.85
N LEU A 144 11.34 -10.04 6.55
CA LEU A 144 12.38 -10.89 7.15
C LEU A 144 12.78 -11.97 6.14
N PRO A 145 13.96 -12.60 6.29
CA PRO A 145 14.36 -13.71 5.42
C PRO A 145 13.29 -14.80 5.28
N GLN A 146 12.65 -15.17 6.38
CA GLN A 146 11.58 -16.17 6.42
C GLN A 146 10.20 -15.66 5.93
N THR A 147 10.06 -14.38 5.60
CA THR A 147 8.79 -13.79 5.11
C THR A 147 8.95 -13.14 3.73
N PHE A 148 10.03 -13.44 3.00
CA PHE A 148 10.20 -12.92 1.63
C PHE A 148 9.15 -13.49 0.68
N GLU A 149 8.86 -14.78 0.79
CA GLU A 149 7.83 -15.43 -0.04
C GLU A 149 6.44 -14.87 0.29
N ASP A 150 6.08 -14.79 1.58
CA ASP A 150 4.85 -14.14 2.05
C ASP A 150 4.69 -12.72 1.48
N PHE A 151 5.77 -11.93 1.47
CA PHE A 151 5.76 -10.56 0.96
C PHE A 151 5.50 -10.49 -0.55
N TRP A 152 6.15 -11.35 -1.33
CA TRP A 152 5.93 -11.38 -2.78
C TRP A 152 4.56 -11.98 -3.14
N GLU A 153 4.09 -12.98 -2.39
CA GLU A 153 2.73 -13.50 -2.52
C GLU A 153 1.70 -12.39 -2.27
N MET A 154 1.88 -11.58 -1.23
CA MET A 154 1.05 -10.39 -1.00
C MET A 154 1.05 -9.44 -2.21
N VAL A 155 2.24 -9.10 -2.73
CA VAL A 155 2.39 -8.16 -3.86
C VAL A 155 1.68 -8.67 -5.11
N ILE A 156 1.78 -9.97 -5.39
CA ILE A 156 1.15 -10.63 -6.54
C ILE A 156 -0.36 -10.76 -6.33
N GLN A 157 -0.78 -11.32 -5.20
CA GLN A 157 -2.18 -11.56 -4.85
C GLN A 157 -3.02 -10.28 -4.93
N TYR A 158 -2.50 -9.17 -4.40
CA TYR A 158 -3.18 -7.88 -4.37
C TYR A 158 -2.85 -6.99 -5.57
N ARG A 159 -2.07 -7.49 -6.56
CA ARG A 159 -1.68 -6.76 -7.76
C ARG A 159 -1.05 -5.40 -7.47
N CYS A 160 -0.21 -5.33 -6.44
CA CYS A 160 0.38 -4.06 -6.01
C CYS A 160 1.26 -3.48 -7.15
N PRO A 161 0.96 -2.28 -7.67
CA PRO A 161 1.71 -1.71 -8.79
C PRO A 161 3.01 -1.02 -8.35
N VAL A 162 3.09 -0.60 -7.07
CA VAL A 162 4.21 0.17 -6.52
C VAL A 162 4.55 -0.32 -5.11
N ILE A 163 5.85 -0.45 -4.86
CA ILE A 163 6.44 -0.61 -3.54
C ILE A 163 7.27 0.64 -3.23
N VAL A 164 6.96 1.31 -2.12
CA VAL A 164 7.74 2.42 -1.58
C VAL A 164 8.55 1.89 -0.41
N MET A 165 9.85 1.74 -0.63
CA MET A 165 10.82 1.28 0.38
C MET A 165 11.60 2.47 0.93
N LEU A 166 11.44 2.77 2.21
CA LEU A 166 12.15 3.89 2.86
C LEU A 166 13.61 3.56 3.26
N THR A 167 14.24 2.53 2.67
CA THR A 167 15.59 2.04 3.03
C THR A 167 16.27 1.26 1.88
N GLN A 168 17.58 0.96 1.93
CA GLN A 168 18.32 0.24 0.84
C GLN A 168 18.01 -1.25 0.61
N LEU A 169 17.86 -1.67 -0.66
CA LEU A 169 18.33 -2.94 -1.26
C LEU A 169 17.93 -2.98 -2.75
N VAL A 170 18.82 -3.52 -3.60
CA VAL A 170 18.69 -3.62 -5.07
C VAL A 170 18.85 -5.09 -5.45
N ASP A 171 18.07 -5.60 -6.40
CA ASP A 171 18.54 -6.56 -7.43
C ASP A 171 17.47 -6.84 -8.51
N ASN A 172 17.93 -7.17 -9.72
CA ASN A 172 17.14 -7.39 -10.93
C ASN A 172 17.28 -8.86 -11.41
N TYR A 173 16.17 -9.54 -11.69
CA TYR A 173 16.14 -10.84 -12.40
C TYR A 173 15.06 -10.81 -13.50
N LYS A 174 15.29 -11.54 -14.61
CA LYS A 174 14.36 -11.68 -15.75
C LYS A 174 13.86 -13.12 -15.86
N THR A 175 12.55 -13.31 -16.10
CA THR A 175 11.90 -14.59 -16.42
C THR A 175 10.77 -14.39 -17.46
N ASP A 176 10.40 -15.46 -18.19
CA ASP A 176 9.53 -15.47 -19.39
C ASP A 176 8.01 -15.70 -19.15
N GLU A 177 7.56 -15.65 -17.90
CA GLU A 177 6.13 -15.76 -17.53
C GLU A 177 5.40 -14.40 -17.67
N PRO A 178 4.06 -14.30 -17.63
CA PRO A 178 3.38 -13.00 -17.59
C PRO A 178 3.80 -12.24 -16.32
N VAL A 179 4.79 -11.37 -16.49
CA VAL A 179 5.42 -10.63 -15.41
C VAL A 179 4.53 -9.49 -14.95
N GLN A 180 4.18 -9.47 -13.66
CA GLN A 180 3.70 -8.27 -13.02
C GLN A 180 4.88 -7.31 -12.89
N SER A 181 4.83 -6.18 -13.60
CA SER A 181 5.81 -5.11 -13.41
C SER A 181 5.47 -4.33 -12.15
N VAL A 182 6.40 -4.27 -11.21
CA VAL A 182 6.26 -3.53 -9.94
C VAL A 182 7.30 -2.43 -9.89
N ILE A 183 6.87 -1.20 -9.63
CA ILE A 183 7.81 -0.08 -9.45
C ILE A 183 8.28 -0.06 -8.00
N HIS A 184 9.58 -0.20 -7.79
CA HIS A 184 10.18 -0.14 -6.47
C HIS A 184 10.90 1.20 -6.26
N ILE A 185 10.30 2.10 -5.46
CA ILE A 185 10.85 3.43 -5.16
C ILE A 185 11.59 3.36 -3.84
N GLN A 186 12.89 3.67 -3.87
CA GLN A 186 13.74 3.57 -2.70
C GLN A 186 14.22 4.95 -2.21
N TYR A 187 14.02 5.26 -0.92
CA TYR A 187 14.52 6.50 -0.32
C TYR A 187 15.46 6.25 0.87
N PRO A 188 16.77 6.04 0.62
CA PRO A 188 17.72 5.61 1.65
C PRO A 188 18.26 6.75 2.53
N LYS A 189 18.01 8.02 2.18
CA LYS A 189 18.55 9.18 2.91
C LYS A 189 17.69 9.60 4.12
N TRP A 190 16.58 8.91 4.39
CA TRP A 190 15.76 9.18 5.57
C TRP A 190 16.49 8.64 6.82
N PRO A 191 16.91 9.50 7.77
CA PRO A 191 17.64 9.06 8.96
C PRO A 191 16.83 8.13 9.87
N ASP A 192 17.48 7.19 10.55
CA ASP A 192 16.85 6.42 11.61
C ASP A 192 16.54 7.34 12.81
N HIS A 193 15.31 7.27 13.34
CA HIS A 193 14.78 8.16 14.40
C HIS A 193 14.74 9.66 14.08
N GLY A 194 14.81 10.02 12.80
CA GLY A 194 14.83 11.41 12.39
C GLY A 194 13.84 11.72 11.28
N VAL A 195 13.95 12.95 10.82
CA VAL A 195 13.31 13.43 9.59
C VAL A 195 14.41 13.82 8.60
N PRO A 196 14.14 13.74 7.28
CA PRO A 196 15.01 14.35 6.30
C PRO A 196 15.22 15.84 6.59
N ALA A 197 16.40 16.36 6.26
CA ALA A 197 16.70 17.79 6.40
C ALA A 197 15.81 18.67 5.50
N GLU A 198 15.26 18.09 4.42
CA GLU A 198 14.39 18.76 3.46
C GLU A 198 13.27 17.84 2.98
N THR A 199 12.18 18.41 2.48
CA THR A 199 10.98 17.65 2.06
C THR A 199 10.95 17.26 0.58
N LEU A 200 11.96 17.66 -0.20
CA LEU A 200 11.93 17.52 -1.66
C LEU A 200 11.77 16.06 -2.11
N ALA A 201 12.60 15.16 -1.61
CA ALA A 201 12.54 13.75 -2.01
C ALA A 201 11.17 13.10 -1.71
N VAL A 202 10.61 13.35 -0.53
CA VAL A 202 9.29 12.83 -0.14
C VAL A 202 8.19 13.39 -1.03
N ARG A 203 8.28 14.68 -1.41
CA ARG A 203 7.33 15.31 -2.33
C ARG A 203 7.45 14.76 -3.76
N GLU A 204 8.64 14.41 -4.22
CA GLU A 204 8.81 13.76 -5.53
C GLU A 204 8.22 12.35 -5.54
N ILE A 205 8.42 11.57 -4.46
CA ILE A 205 7.76 10.26 -4.31
C ILE A 205 6.24 10.44 -4.38
N LEU A 206 5.68 11.42 -3.66
CA LEU A 206 4.24 11.71 -3.70
C LEU A 206 3.75 12.06 -5.12
N LYS A 207 4.50 12.86 -5.87
CA LYS A 207 4.16 13.19 -7.27
C LYS A 207 4.21 11.97 -8.19
N MET A 208 5.19 11.07 -7.98
CA MET A 208 5.29 9.83 -8.74
C MET A 208 4.07 8.94 -8.49
N ILE A 209 3.73 8.70 -7.22
CA ILE A 209 2.61 7.81 -6.87
C ILE A 209 1.24 8.39 -7.20
N TYR A 210 1.09 9.72 -7.25
CA TYR A 210 -0.18 10.37 -7.63
C TYR A 210 -0.67 9.94 -9.01
N HIS A 211 0.25 9.65 -9.93
CA HIS A 211 -0.09 9.26 -11.30
C HIS A 211 -0.44 7.78 -11.45
N VAL A 212 -0.34 7.00 -10.36
CA VAL A 212 -0.69 5.58 -10.35
C VAL A 212 -2.21 5.48 -10.19
N PRO A 213 -2.95 4.95 -11.18
CA PRO A 213 -4.40 4.82 -11.06
C PRO A 213 -4.77 3.90 -9.87
N PRO A 214 -5.65 4.32 -8.94
CA PRO A 214 -6.02 3.52 -7.77
C PRO A 214 -6.53 2.11 -8.12
N ARG A 215 -7.19 1.96 -9.27
CA ARG A 215 -7.71 0.69 -9.80
C ARG A 215 -6.65 -0.38 -10.08
N LEU A 216 -5.36 -0.03 -10.13
CA LEU A 216 -4.30 -1.00 -10.40
C LEU A 216 -4.03 -1.91 -9.20
N GLY A 217 -4.32 -1.45 -7.99
CA GLY A 217 -4.05 -2.14 -6.74
C GLY A 217 -3.48 -1.20 -5.68
N PRO A 218 -3.36 -1.66 -4.43
CA PRO A 218 -2.86 -0.84 -3.34
C PRO A 218 -1.36 -0.60 -3.46
N ILE A 219 -0.89 0.53 -2.96
CA ILE A 219 0.52 0.89 -2.91
C ILE A 219 1.13 0.32 -1.62
N VAL A 220 2.17 -0.50 -1.75
CA VAL A 220 2.89 -1.03 -0.58
C VAL A 220 3.83 0.04 -0.04
N VAL A 221 3.77 0.31 1.25
CA VAL A 221 4.69 1.20 1.96
C VAL A 221 5.31 0.43 3.10
N HIS A 222 6.65 0.37 3.12
CA HIS A 222 7.36 -0.30 4.20
C HIS A 222 8.64 0.44 4.62
N CYS A 223 9.06 0.15 5.85
CA CYS A 223 10.29 0.66 6.42
C CYS A 223 10.99 -0.43 7.25
N ARG A 224 12.29 -0.28 7.51
CA ARG A 224 13.01 -1.25 8.36
C ARG A 224 12.85 -1.05 9.87
N TYR A 225 12.28 0.08 10.32
CA TYR A 225 12.45 0.50 11.73
C TYR A 225 11.14 0.70 12.51
N ARG A 226 11.24 0.36 13.80
CA ARG A 226 10.19 0.11 14.80
C ARG A 226 9.26 1.27 15.16
N GLU A 227 9.59 2.51 14.79
CA GLU A 227 8.81 3.67 15.24
C GLU A 227 8.54 4.66 14.11
N ASN A 228 7.25 4.89 13.85
CA ASN A 228 6.66 6.07 13.21
C ASN A 228 6.94 6.34 11.72
N ARG A 229 7.61 5.45 10.96
CA ARG A 229 7.79 5.67 9.51
C ARG A 229 6.63 5.17 8.65
N CYS A 230 6.01 4.05 9.04
CA CYS A 230 4.65 3.74 8.59
C CYS A 230 3.71 4.33 9.65
N ILE A 231 3.21 5.55 9.43
CA ILE A 231 2.19 6.23 10.28
C ILE A 231 0.84 5.46 10.27
N LEU A 232 0.85 4.25 9.75
CA LEU A 232 -0.28 3.54 9.21
C LEU A 232 -0.84 2.47 10.17
N TYR A 233 -0.15 2.14 11.26
CA TYR A 233 -0.65 1.16 12.25
C TYR A 233 -1.41 1.78 13.44
N ASN A 234 -1.70 3.10 13.41
CA ASN A 234 -2.46 3.78 14.47
C ASN A 234 -3.59 4.66 13.90
N SER A 235 -4.15 4.27 12.74
CA SER A 235 -5.41 4.84 12.25
C SER A 235 -6.58 4.00 12.72
#